data_AF-A0A383B8E5-F1
#
_entry.id   AF-A0A383B8E5-F1
#
_cell.length_a   1.000
_cell.length_b   1.000
_cell.length_c   1.000
_cell.angle_alpha   90.00
_cell.angle_beta   90.00
_cell.angle_gamma   90.00
#
_symmetry.space_group_name_H-M   'P 1'
#
loop_
_entity.id
_entity.type
_entity.pdbx_description
1 polymer ?
#
loop_
_entity_poly.entity_id
_entity_poly.type
_entity_poly.pdbx_seq_one_letter_code
_entity_poly.pdbx_strand_id
1 'polypeptide(L)'
;VSFPEIEKFDYLPSSNKQTPSAYLSIMEGCSKYCTFCVVPYTRGEEVNRRFDDILLEASLLSKKGTKELVLLGQNVNAYKSTKNNGDMVGLAELIRHISHINGIERIRHTTSHPIDFSDELIDEYRNPKLANNLHLPVQSGSDIILSKMKRKHTVLEFKRIIKKVREIRPDINLTSDFIVGYPGETDYDFQQTLDLIEDLKFSDAYSFIYSARPGTPASYETDGVKIETKIKRLKKLKDLVKKQSAE
;
A
#
# COMPACT_ATOMS: atom_id res chain seq x y z
N VAL A 1 11.05 -29.13 -28.63
CA VAL A 1 9.80 -28.45 -28.26
C VAL A 1 10.19 -27.27 -27.38
N SER A 2 10.04 -26.03 -27.87
CA SER A 2 10.22 -24.84 -27.03
C SER A 2 8.83 -24.47 -26.53
N PHE A 3 8.60 -24.57 -25.23
CA PHE A 3 7.37 -24.08 -24.64
C PHE A 3 7.48 -22.56 -24.56
N PRO A 4 6.53 -21.78 -25.09
CA PRO A 4 6.51 -20.35 -24.83
C PRO A 4 6.43 -20.12 -23.32
N GLU A 5 7.20 -19.16 -22.83
CA GLU A 5 7.12 -18.71 -21.44
C GLU A 5 5.74 -18.10 -21.26
N ILE A 6 4.87 -18.76 -20.49
CA ILE A 6 3.55 -18.21 -20.17
C ILE A 6 3.79 -17.11 -19.14
N GLU A 7 3.56 -15.86 -19.52
CA GLU A 7 3.66 -14.75 -18.57
C GLU A 7 2.48 -14.80 -17.60
N LYS A 8 2.73 -14.35 -16.36
CA LYS A 8 1.80 -14.43 -15.23
C LYS A 8 0.43 -13.78 -15.50
N PHE A 9 0.36 -12.86 -16.46
CA PHE A 9 -0.81 -12.05 -16.78
C PHE A 9 -1.45 -12.37 -18.14
N ASP A 10 -0.93 -13.36 -18.88
CA ASP A 10 -1.46 -13.75 -20.20
C ASP A 10 -2.89 -14.28 -20.14
N TYR A 11 -3.29 -14.82 -18.98
CA TYR A 11 -4.59 -15.45 -18.77
C TYR A 11 -5.30 -14.89 -17.53
N LEU A 12 -5.74 -13.64 -17.61
CA LEU A 12 -6.63 -13.07 -16.60
C LEU A 12 -8.10 -13.45 -16.88
N PRO A 13 -8.86 -13.92 -15.88
CA PRO A 13 -10.26 -14.27 -16.08
C PRO A 13 -11.08 -13.02 -16.42
N SER A 14 -11.79 -13.04 -17.55
CA SER A 14 -12.67 -11.95 -17.93
C SER A 14 -13.92 -11.92 -17.06
N SER A 15 -14.15 -10.82 -16.33
CA SER A 15 -15.42 -10.60 -15.64
C SER A 15 -16.48 -10.04 -16.61
N ASN A 16 -17.64 -10.68 -16.66
CA ASN A 16 -18.82 -10.21 -17.40
C ASN A 16 -19.80 -9.40 -16.53
N LYS A 17 -19.47 -9.17 -15.25
CA LYS A 17 -20.33 -8.41 -14.35
C LYS A 17 -20.13 -6.91 -14.57
N GLN A 18 -21.22 -6.21 -14.84
CA GLN A 18 -21.26 -4.75 -14.87
C GLN A 18 -21.37 -4.24 -13.42
N THR A 19 -20.30 -3.62 -12.93
CA THR A 19 -20.27 -3.00 -11.60
C THR A 19 -19.76 -1.56 -11.72
N PRO A 20 -20.29 -0.63 -10.89
CA PRO A 20 -19.84 0.76 -10.91
C PRO A 20 -18.37 0.91 -10.50
N SER A 21 -17.84 -0.05 -9.74
CA SER A 21 -16.43 -0.14 -9.35
C SER A 21 -15.85 -1.49 -9.77
N ALA A 22 -14.64 -1.50 -10.32
CA ALA A 22 -13.95 -2.72 -10.74
C ALA A 22 -12.50 -2.75 -10.25
N TYR A 23 -12.02 -3.94 -9.92
CA TYR A 23 -10.62 -4.18 -9.58
C TYR A 23 -9.80 -4.37 -10.86
N LEU A 24 -8.65 -3.72 -10.91
CA LEU A 24 -7.69 -3.80 -12.01
C LEU A 24 -6.33 -4.15 -11.43
N SER A 25 -5.95 -5.43 -11.49
CA SER A 25 -4.61 -5.87 -11.08
C SER A 25 -3.56 -5.22 -11.98
N ILE A 26 -2.55 -4.56 -11.44
CA ILE A 26 -1.47 -3.92 -12.23
C ILE A 26 -0.12 -4.60 -12.04
N MET A 27 -0.01 -5.41 -10.99
CA MET A 27 1.22 -6.12 -10.63
C MET A 27 0.91 -7.26 -9.67
N GLU A 28 1.88 -8.15 -9.48
CA GLU A 28 1.82 -9.19 -8.47
C GLU A 28 3.21 -9.40 -7.84
N GLY A 29 3.24 -9.81 -6.58
CA GLY A 29 4.48 -10.07 -5.85
C GLY A 29 5.03 -8.82 -5.20
N CYS A 30 6.10 -8.99 -4.43
CA CYS A 30 6.72 -7.88 -3.69
C CYS A 30 8.18 -8.20 -3.36
N SER A 31 9.10 -7.34 -3.78
CA SER A 31 10.55 -7.53 -3.58
C SER A 31 11.11 -6.78 -2.36
N LYS A 32 10.27 -6.40 -1.38
CA LYS A 32 10.73 -5.64 -0.19
C LYS A 32 11.35 -6.50 0.89
N TYR A 33 10.92 -7.76 1.02
CA TYR A 33 11.41 -8.70 2.02
C TYR A 33 11.40 -8.16 3.45
N CYS A 34 10.30 -7.51 3.86
CA CYS A 34 10.08 -7.13 5.26
C CYS A 34 10.13 -8.40 6.14
N THR A 35 10.77 -8.33 7.30
CA THR A 35 11.09 -9.52 8.12
C THR A 35 9.86 -10.27 8.61
N PHE A 36 8.70 -9.61 8.72
CA PHE A 36 7.43 -10.20 9.16
C PHE A 36 6.55 -10.70 7.99
N CYS A 37 6.87 -10.36 6.75
CA CYS A 37 5.97 -10.51 5.62
C CYS A 37 6.22 -11.80 4.84
N VAL A 38 5.17 -12.60 4.66
CA VAL A 38 5.25 -13.87 3.92
C VAL A 38 5.07 -13.70 2.39
N VAL A 39 4.66 -12.50 1.94
CA VAL A 39 4.30 -12.24 0.54
C VAL A 39 5.41 -12.60 -0.45
N PRO A 40 6.69 -12.19 -0.27
CA PRO A 40 7.74 -12.52 -1.25
C PRO A 40 7.91 -14.03 -1.45
N TYR A 41 7.70 -14.81 -0.39
CA TYR A 41 7.85 -16.27 -0.40
C TYR A 41 6.64 -17.00 -1.00
N THR A 42 5.45 -16.38 -0.99
CA THR A 42 4.19 -17.02 -1.43
C THR A 42 3.69 -16.50 -2.78
N ARG A 43 4.07 -15.28 -3.16
CA ARG A 43 3.65 -14.63 -4.41
C ARG A 43 4.81 -14.37 -5.38
N GLY A 44 6.04 -14.59 -4.92
CA GLY A 44 7.26 -14.33 -5.68
C GLY A 44 7.69 -12.86 -5.63
N GLU A 45 8.74 -12.59 -6.40
CA GLU A 45 9.23 -11.24 -6.66
C GLU A 45 8.20 -10.41 -7.44
N GLU A 46 8.42 -9.11 -7.43
CA GLU A 46 7.59 -8.13 -8.13
C GLU A 46 7.59 -8.36 -9.64
N VAL A 47 6.40 -8.58 -10.19
CA VAL A 47 6.13 -8.66 -11.64
C VAL A 47 5.06 -7.64 -11.98
N ASN A 48 5.39 -6.72 -12.88
CA ASN A 48 4.49 -5.65 -13.32
C ASN A 48 3.80 -6.05 -14.63
N ARG A 49 2.51 -5.74 -14.74
CA ARG A 49 1.80 -5.86 -16.02
C ARG A 49 2.28 -4.81 -17.00
N ARG A 50 2.17 -5.11 -18.29
CA ARG A 50 2.47 -4.15 -19.35
C ARG A 50 1.49 -2.98 -19.31
N PHE A 51 2.03 -1.78 -19.46
CA PHE A 51 1.27 -0.53 -19.43
C PHE A 51 0.07 -0.52 -20.38
N ASP A 52 0.29 -0.91 -21.64
CA ASP A 52 -0.75 -0.87 -22.67
C ASP A 52 -1.89 -1.87 -22.41
N ASP A 53 -1.58 -3.05 -21.85
CA ASP A 53 -2.58 -4.06 -21.51
C ASP A 53 -3.49 -3.59 -20.37
N ILE A 54 -2.92 -2.87 -19.39
CA ILE A 54 -3.70 -2.26 -18.30
C ILE A 54 -4.64 -1.19 -18.88
N LEU A 55 -4.15 -0.32 -19.78
CA LEU A 55 -4.98 0.71 -20.40
C LEU A 55 -6.09 0.12 -21.28
N LEU A 56 -5.78 -0.95 -22.02
CA LEU A 56 -6.77 -1.67 -22.82
C LEU A 56 -7.87 -2.24 -21.91
N GLU A 57 -7.50 -2.93 -20.82
CA GLU A 57 -8.47 -3.48 -19.88
C GLU A 57 -9.29 -2.37 -19.20
N ALA A 58 -8.65 -1.28 -18.76
CA ALA A 58 -9.34 -0.12 -18.19
C ALA A 58 -10.37 0.47 -19.17
N SER A 59 -10.03 0.58 -20.45
CA SER A 59 -10.93 1.04 -21.51
C SER A 59 -12.11 0.09 -21.71
N LEU A 60 -11.86 -1.22 -21.72
CA LEU A 60 -12.91 -2.26 -21.84
C LEU A 60 -13.86 -2.24 -20.63
N LEU A 61 -13.33 -2.08 -19.41
CA LEU A 61 -14.13 -1.92 -18.19
C LEU A 61 -14.99 -0.66 -18.26
N SER A 62 -14.43 0.46 -18.72
CA SER A 62 -15.18 1.71 -18.91
C SER A 62 -16.33 1.55 -19.91
N LYS A 63 -16.09 0.87 -21.06
CA LYS A 63 -17.15 0.55 -22.04
C LYS A 63 -18.26 -0.33 -21.46
N LYS A 64 -17.95 -1.14 -20.45
CA LYS A 64 -18.93 -1.92 -19.67
C LYS A 64 -19.63 -1.08 -18.60
N GLY A 65 -19.39 0.22 -18.49
CA GLY A 65 -20.06 1.13 -17.55
C GLY A 65 -19.38 1.25 -16.19
N THR A 66 -18.17 0.72 -16.01
CA THR A 66 -17.37 0.95 -14.79
C THR A 66 -17.01 2.43 -14.68
N LYS A 67 -17.22 3.01 -13.49
CA LYS A 67 -16.93 4.42 -13.18
C LYS A 67 -15.71 4.58 -12.27
N GLU A 68 -15.47 3.60 -11.39
CA GLU A 68 -14.30 3.55 -10.52
C GLU A 68 -13.39 2.37 -10.87
N LEU A 69 -12.08 2.64 -10.99
CA LEU A 69 -11.05 1.61 -11.07
C LEU A 69 -10.26 1.56 -9.76
N VAL A 70 -10.15 0.37 -9.19
CA VAL A 70 -9.32 0.11 -8.00
C VAL A 70 -8.09 -0.69 -8.44
N LEU A 71 -6.95 -0.02 -8.48
CA LEU A 71 -5.67 -0.60 -8.87
C LEU A 71 -5.17 -1.56 -7.78
N LEU A 72 -4.92 -2.81 -8.15
CA LEU A 72 -4.53 -3.87 -7.24
C LEU A 72 -3.10 -4.37 -7.47
N GLY A 73 -2.46 -4.74 -6.37
CA GLY A 73 -1.12 -5.31 -6.30
C GLY A 73 -0.67 -5.42 -4.84
N GLN A 74 0.45 -6.09 -4.59
CA GLN A 74 1.04 -6.16 -3.24
C GLN A 74 1.91 -4.94 -2.89
N ASN A 75 2.30 -4.12 -3.87
CA ASN A 75 3.01 -2.86 -3.65
C ASN A 75 2.78 -1.88 -4.82
N VAL A 76 1.54 -1.43 -5.00
CA VAL A 76 1.05 -0.73 -6.20
C VAL A 76 1.88 0.48 -6.62
N ASN A 77 2.48 1.21 -5.68
CA ASN A 77 3.30 2.38 -5.98
C ASN A 77 4.73 2.06 -6.41
N ALA A 78 5.15 0.79 -6.33
CA ALA A 78 6.35 0.32 -7.01
C ALA A 78 6.11 -0.03 -8.48
N TYR A 79 4.85 0.02 -8.97
CA TYR A 79 4.53 -0.30 -10.35
C TYR A 79 5.43 0.46 -11.32
N LYS A 80 6.14 -0.32 -12.15
CA LYS A 80 6.99 0.15 -13.23
C LYS A 80 6.82 -0.75 -14.43
N SER A 81 6.61 -0.16 -15.60
CA SER A 81 6.54 -0.88 -16.88
C SER A 81 7.35 -0.13 -17.92
N THR A 82 7.58 -0.78 -19.05
CA THR A 82 8.08 -0.14 -20.27
C THR A 82 6.90 0.04 -21.22
N LYS A 83 6.80 1.21 -21.87
CA LYS A 83 5.89 1.44 -23.01
C LYS A 83 6.45 0.78 -24.27
N ASN A 84 5.63 0.63 -25.32
CA ASN A 84 6.09 0.11 -26.61
C ASN A 84 7.21 0.95 -27.27
N ASN A 85 7.35 2.23 -26.91
CA ASN A 85 8.42 3.10 -27.40
C ASN A 85 9.73 2.99 -26.61
N GLY A 86 9.78 2.16 -25.56
CA GLY A 86 10.96 1.96 -24.71
C GLY A 86 11.01 2.83 -23.46
N ASP A 87 10.09 3.79 -23.30
CA ASP A 87 10.09 4.68 -22.13
C ASP A 87 9.61 3.95 -20.88
N MET A 88 10.29 4.20 -19.76
CA MET A 88 9.87 3.74 -18.45
C MET A 88 8.69 4.55 -17.94
N VAL A 89 7.71 3.86 -17.36
CA VAL A 89 6.51 4.48 -16.78
C VAL A 89 6.26 3.97 -15.37
N GLY A 90 5.79 4.86 -14.51
CA GLY A 90 5.44 4.55 -13.12
C GLY A 90 3.94 4.64 -12.84
N LEU A 91 3.55 4.42 -11.57
CA LEU A 91 2.16 4.48 -11.13
C LEU A 91 1.51 5.85 -11.41
N ALA A 92 2.22 6.96 -11.18
CA ALA A 92 1.70 8.30 -11.38
C ALA A 92 1.22 8.52 -12.82
N GLU A 93 2.06 8.13 -13.78
CA GLU A 93 1.72 8.24 -15.20
C GLU A 93 0.59 7.28 -15.61
N LEU A 94 0.55 6.08 -15.04
CA LEU A 94 -0.56 5.15 -15.25
C LEU A 94 -1.89 5.73 -14.78
N ILE A 95 -1.93 6.29 -13.56
CA ILE A 95 -3.12 6.98 -13.03
C ILE A 95 -3.54 8.11 -13.97
N ARG A 96 -2.59 8.93 -14.42
CA ARG A 96 -2.85 10.03 -15.34
C ARG A 96 -3.50 9.56 -16.65
N HIS A 97 -2.97 8.50 -17.26
CA HIS A 97 -3.54 7.94 -18.50
C HIS A 97 -4.93 7.35 -18.28
N ILE A 98 -5.12 6.57 -17.21
CA ILE A 98 -6.44 6.03 -16.85
C ILE A 98 -7.45 7.17 -16.62
N SER A 99 -7.01 8.28 -16.04
CA SER A 99 -7.90 9.43 -15.76
C SER A 99 -8.44 10.10 -17.03
N HIS A 100 -7.77 9.94 -18.17
CA HIS A 100 -8.25 10.44 -19.46
C HIS A 100 -9.22 9.48 -20.18
N ILE A 101 -9.42 8.26 -19.66
CA ILE A 101 -10.38 7.31 -20.24
C ILE A 101 -11.80 7.82 -20.00
N ASN A 102 -12.52 8.09 -21.09
CA ASN A 102 -13.93 8.48 -21.04
C ASN A 102 -14.76 7.43 -20.29
N GLY A 103 -15.60 7.89 -19.35
CA GLY A 103 -16.41 7.04 -18.48
C GLY A 103 -15.80 6.76 -17.12
N ILE A 104 -14.46 6.81 -16.98
CA ILE A 104 -13.80 6.68 -15.67
C ILE A 104 -13.91 8.01 -14.92
N GLU A 105 -14.49 7.95 -13.73
CA GLU A 105 -14.74 9.10 -12.85
C GLU A 105 -13.87 9.05 -11.59
N ARG A 106 -13.43 7.86 -11.17
CA ARG A 106 -12.60 7.68 -9.96
C ARG A 106 -11.54 6.60 -10.14
N ILE A 107 -10.37 6.83 -9.56
CA ILE A 107 -9.25 5.90 -9.51
C ILE A 107 -8.84 5.76 -8.04
N ARG A 108 -8.60 4.54 -7.58
CA ARG A 108 -8.15 4.26 -6.22
C ARG A 108 -7.00 3.28 -6.24
N HIS A 109 -6.06 3.44 -5.33
CA HIS A 109 -5.08 2.41 -4.99
C HIS A 109 -4.98 2.33 -3.46
N THR A 110 -4.59 1.16 -2.94
CA THR A 110 -4.53 0.92 -1.49
C THR A 110 -3.14 0.46 -1.07
N THR A 111 -2.63 -0.64 -1.63
CA THR A 111 -1.41 -1.27 -1.11
C THR A 111 -0.14 -0.54 -1.51
N SER A 112 0.38 0.35 -0.64
CA SER A 112 1.56 1.16 -0.94
C SER A 112 2.70 0.93 0.04
N HIS A 113 3.94 1.21 -0.37
CA HIS A 113 5.11 1.22 0.51
C HIS A 113 5.78 2.60 0.53
N PRO A 114 6.11 3.18 1.70
CA PRO A 114 6.65 4.55 1.80
C PRO A 114 7.87 4.82 0.90
N ILE A 115 8.76 3.84 0.75
CA ILE A 115 9.99 3.99 -0.06
C ILE A 115 9.75 4.15 -1.56
N ASP A 116 8.59 3.71 -2.06
CA ASP A 116 8.23 3.81 -3.47
C ASP A 116 7.29 5.00 -3.73
N PHE A 117 7.11 5.86 -2.72
CA PHE A 117 6.24 7.03 -2.83
C PHE A 117 7.01 8.20 -3.44
N SER A 118 7.08 8.22 -4.77
CA SER A 118 7.82 9.24 -5.52
C SER A 118 7.15 10.62 -5.47
N ASP A 119 7.93 11.66 -5.74
CA ASP A 119 7.40 13.03 -5.87
C ASP A 119 6.39 13.14 -7.03
N GLU A 120 6.59 12.39 -8.12
CA GLU A 120 5.61 12.31 -9.21
C GLU A 120 4.25 11.74 -8.76
N LEU A 121 4.26 10.73 -7.88
CA LEU A 121 3.02 10.16 -7.33
C LEU A 121 2.37 11.13 -6.34
N ILE A 122 3.16 11.86 -5.56
CA ILE A 122 2.66 12.95 -4.70
C ILE A 122 1.95 14.00 -5.56
N ASP A 123 2.58 14.47 -6.63
CA ASP A 123 2.00 15.47 -7.53
C ASP A 123 0.72 14.97 -8.21
N GLU A 124 0.59 13.67 -8.48
CA GLU A 124 -0.61 13.08 -9.05
C GLU A 124 -1.83 13.18 -8.12
N TYR A 125 -1.67 13.47 -6.82
CA TYR A 125 -2.80 13.87 -5.97
C TYR A 125 -3.46 15.18 -6.39
N ARG A 126 -2.91 15.96 -7.33
CA ARG A 126 -3.65 17.06 -7.97
C ARG A 126 -4.77 16.57 -8.89
N ASN A 127 -4.71 15.33 -9.36
CA ASN A 127 -5.69 14.75 -10.27
C ASN A 127 -7.04 14.54 -9.56
N PRO A 128 -8.12 15.24 -9.93
CA PRO A 128 -9.40 15.14 -9.22
C PRO A 128 -10.06 13.76 -9.31
N LYS A 129 -9.67 12.92 -10.30
CA LYS A 129 -10.16 11.55 -10.41
C LYS A 129 -9.42 10.58 -9.49
N LEU A 130 -8.23 10.91 -9.00
CA LEU A 130 -7.59 10.11 -7.96
C LEU A 130 -8.34 10.32 -6.64
N ALA A 131 -8.85 9.25 -6.05
CA ALA A 131 -9.69 9.30 -4.86
C ALA A 131 -9.00 10.05 -3.70
N ASN A 132 -9.78 10.80 -2.90
CA ASN A 132 -9.26 11.56 -1.75
C ASN A 132 -8.97 10.67 -0.53
N ASN A 133 -8.19 9.62 -0.74
CA ASN A 133 -7.70 8.73 0.31
C ASN A 133 -6.26 8.31 0.03
N LEU A 134 -5.49 8.14 1.09
CA LEU A 134 -4.16 7.55 1.06
C LEU A 134 -4.11 6.46 2.13
N HIS A 135 -3.92 5.22 1.68
CA HIS A 135 -3.54 4.12 2.55
C HIS A 135 -2.03 3.92 2.43
N LEU A 136 -1.29 4.23 3.48
CA LEU A 136 0.16 4.11 3.51
C LEU A 136 0.61 3.41 4.80
N PRO A 137 0.74 2.08 4.77
CA PRO A 137 1.26 1.31 5.88
C PRO A 137 2.60 1.87 6.36
N VAL A 138 2.70 2.30 7.61
CA VAL A 138 3.97 2.62 8.30
C VAL A 138 4.50 1.42 9.08
N GLN A 139 3.59 0.61 9.66
CA GLN A 139 3.81 -0.55 10.52
C GLN A 139 4.18 -0.23 11.97
N SER A 140 5.06 0.75 12.22
CA SER A 140 5.43 1.21 13.56
C SER A 140 5.84 2.68 13.54
N GLY A 141 5.68 3.38 14.66
CA GLY A 141 6.23 4.73 14.84
C GLY A 141 7.60 4.76 15.52
N SER A 142 8.28 3.63 15.70
CA SER A 142 9.67 3.58 16.19
C SER A 142 10.63 3.21 15.07
N ASP A 143 11.64 4.05 14.82
CA ASP A 143 12.69 3.77 13.83
C ASP A 143 13.50 2.50 14.17
N ILE A 144 13.63 2.17 15.47
CA ILE A 144 14.27 0.92 15.92
C ILE A 144 13.46 -0.29 15.43
N ILE A 145 12.14 -0.25 15.62
CA ILE A 145 11.24 -1.33 15.20
C ILE A 145 11.09 -1.38 13.69
N LEU A 146 11.00 -0.23 13.02
CA LEU A 146 11.03 -0.16 11.56
C LEU A 146 12.29 -0.81 10.98
N SER A 147 13.46 -0.52 11.57
CA SER A 147 14.73 -1.14 11.15
C SER A 147 14.72 -2.66 11.34
N LYS A 148 14.24 -3.17 12.50
CA LYS A 148 14.05 -4.62 12.73
C LYS A 148 13.07 -5.25 11.75
N MET A 149 12.00 -4.53 11.40
CA MET A 149 11.04 -4.94 10.38
C MET A 149 11.60 -4.93 8.95
N LYS A 150 12.85 -4.45 8.76
CA LYS A 150 13.50 -4.15 7.48
C LYS A 150 12.69 -3.17 6.61
N ARG A 151 12.02 -2.23 7.29
CA ARG A 151 11.34 -1.10 6.66
C ARG A 151 12.40 -0.05 6.34
N LYS A 152 12.73 0.08 5.06
CA LYS A 152 13.81 0.96 4.57
C LYS A 152 13.43 2.45 4.55
N HIS A 153 12.74 2.93 5.58
CA HIS A 153 12.42 4.34 5.81
C HIS A 153 12.33 4.60 7.31
N THR A 154 12.41 5.87 7.65
CA THR A 154 12.22 6.43 8.99
C THR A 154 10.82 7.04 9.13
N VAL A 155 10.41 7.28 10.37
CA VAL A 155 9.21 8.05 10.70
C VAL A 155 9.28 9.46 10.13
N LEU A 156 10.47 10.09 10.10
CA LEU A 156 10.65 11.42 9.52
C LEU A 156 10.36 11.43 8.01
N GLU A 157 10.87 10.45 7.26
CA GLU A 157 10.59 10.31 5.82
C GLU A 157 9.11 10.04 5.57
N PHE A 158 8.48 9.19 6.39
CA PHE A 158 7.05 8.96 6.34
C PHE A 158 6.26 10.26 6.56
N LYS A 159 6.55 11.02 7.62
CA LYS A 159 5.91 12.31 7.90
C LYS A 159 6.10 13.31 6.76
N ARG A 160 7.27 13.32 6.10
CA ARG A 160 7.53 14.18 4.93
C ARG A 160 6.62 13.86 3.76
N ILE A 161 6.40 12.57 3.45
CA ILE A 161 5.46 12.16 2.39
C ILE A 161 4.06 12.68 2.70
N ILE A 162 3.56 12.41 3.92
CA ILE A 162 2.22 12.82 4.33
C ILE A 162 2.07 14.35 4.29
N LYS A 163 3.09 15.09 4.73
CA LYS A 163 3.10 16.55 4.67
C LYS A 163 2.94 17.05 3.22
N LYS A 164 3.75 16.56 2.29
CA LYS A 164 3.67 16.98 0.88
C LYS A 164 2.31 16.65 0.25
N VAL A 165 1.74 15.48 0.57
CA VAL A 165 0.39 15.12 0.08
C VAL A 165 -0.67 16.05 0.68
N ARG A 166 -0.58 16.39 1.97
CA ARG A 166 -1.51 17.33 2.63
C ARG A 166 -1.39 18.77 2.13
N GLU A 167 -0.22 19.19 1.65
CA GLU A 167 -0.07 20.49 0.97
C GLU A 167 -0.89 20.55 -0.33
N ILE A 168 -1.14 19.41 -0.98
CA ILE A 168 -1.99 19.29 -2.18
C ILE A 168 -3.46 19.06 -1.79
N ARG A 169 -3.72 18.20 -0.80
CA ARG A 169 -5.06 17.83 -0.32
C ARG A 169 -5.12 17.89 1.21
N PRO A 170 -5.45 19.07 1.78
CA PRO A 170 -5.48 19.24 3.24
C PRO A 170 -6.46 18.32 3.96
N ASP A 171 -7.54 17.92 3.28
CA ASP A 171 -8.63 17.08 3.78
C ASP A 171 -8.48 15.59 3.42
N ILE A 172 -7.30 15.16 2.94
CA ILE A 172 -7.10 13.77 2.52
C ILE A 172 -7.34 12.78 3.67
N ASN A 173 -8.17 11.77 3.39
CA ASN A 173 -8.40 10.66 4.31
C ASN A 173 -7.13 9.78 4.40
N LEU A 174 -6.51 9.74 5.56
CA LEU A 174 -5.26 9.00 5.79
C LEU A 174 -5.51 7.73 6.61
N THR A 175 -5.05 6.60 6.11
CA THR A 175 -5.11 5.31 6.80
C THR A 175 -3.76 4.59 6.74
N SER A 176 -3.49 3.71 7.71
CA SER A 176 -2.23 2.95 7.78
C SER A 176 -2.44 1.60 8.47
N ASP A 177 -1.45 0.72 8.30
CA ASP A 177 -1.32 -0.50 9.08
C ASP A 177 -0.34 -0.30 10.24
N PHE A 178 -0.62 -0.96 11.37
CA PHE A 178 0.24 -1.01 12.54
C PHE A 178 0.36 -2.43 13.09
N ILE A 179 1.58 -2.84 13.44
CA ILE A 179 1.88 -4.11 14.09
C ILE A 179 2.39 -3.81 15.49
N VAL A 180 1.63 -4.21 16.51
CA VAL A 180 2.02 -4.05 17.92
C VAL A 180 2.58 -5.35 18.48
N GLY A 181 3.51 -5.24 19.41
CA GLY A 181 4.15 -6.38 20.06
C GLY A 181 5.10 -7.14 19.12
N TYR A 182 5.77 -6.45 18.21
CA TYR A 182 6.86 -7.01 17.42
C TYR A 182 7.98 -7.53 18.34
N PRO A 183 8.74 -8.59 17.98
CA PRO A 183 9.83 -9.11 18.80
C PRO A 183 10.82 -8.01 19.26
N GLY A 184 10.91 -7.85 20.58
CA GLY A 184 11.73 -6.82 21.22
C GLY A 184 11.19 -5.39 21.13
N GLU A 185 9.89 -5.19 20.93
CA GLU A 185 9.21 -3.90 21.07
C GLU A 185 9.07 -3.48 22.54
N THR A 186 9.72 -2.36 22.90
CA THR A 186 9.67 -1.79 24.24
C THR A 186 8.47 -0.85 24.43
N ASP A 187 8.23 -0.42 25.68
CA ASP A 187 7.18 0.57 25.95
C ASP A 187 7.51 1.93 25.32
N TYR A 188 8.80 2.28 25.20
CA TYR A 188 9.26 3.48 24.50
C TYR A 188 8.94 3.41 23.01
N ASP A 189 9.18 2.27 22.36
CA ASP A 189 8.85 2.07 20.94
C ASP A 189 7.36 2.17 20.67
N PHE A 190 6.56 1.58 21.56
CA PHE A 190 5.11 1.63 21.45
C PHE A 190 4.59 3.06 21.68
N GLN A 191 5.17 3.81 22.62
CA GLN A 191 4.78 5.20 22.84
C GLN A 191 5.06 6.06 21.59
N GLN A 192 6.21 5.90 20.93
CA GLN A 192 6.48 6.59 19.66
C GLN A 192 5.46 6.26 18.56
N THR A 193 4.91 5.03 18.57
CA THR A 193 3.81 4.64 17.66
C THR A 193 2.53 5.41 17.95
N LEU A 194 2.20 5.61 19.24
CA LEU A 194 1.05 6.44 19.63
C LEU A 194 1.29 7.91 19.28
N ASP A 195 2.49 8.44 19.54
CA ASP A 195 2.85 9.82 19.22
C ASP A 195 2.72 10.09 17.71
N LEU A 196 3.12 9.15 16.86
CA LEU A 196 2.93 9.24 15.41
C LEU A 196 1.45 9.30 15.02
N ILE A 197 0.59 8.52 15.69
CA ILE A 197 -0.85 8.52 15.45
C ILE A 197 -1.46 9.85 15.91
N GLU A 198 -1.05 10.36 17.07
CA GLU A 198 -1.44 11.68 17.59
C GLU A 198 -1.08 12.80 16.62
N ASP A 199 0.16 12.82 16.15
CA ASP A 199 0.68 13.83 15.23
C ASP A 199 -0.02 13.85 13.87
N LEU A 200 -0.25 12.66 13.30
CA LEU A 200 -0.75 12.55 11.93
C LEU A 200 -2.26 12.41 11.84
N LYS A 201 -2.99 12.11 12.92
CA LYS A 201 -4.46 12.00 12.95
C LYS A 201 -4.99 11.09 11.83
N PHE A 202 -4.70 9.81 11.94
CA PHE A 202 -5.21 8.81 10.98
C PHE A 202 -6.72 8.69 11.14
N SER A 203 -7.44 8.67 10.01
CA SER A 203 -8.90 8.50 10.01
C SER A 203 -9.31 7.05 10.27
N ASP A 204 -8.45 6.09 9.97
CA ASP A 204 -8.60 4.68 10.35
C ASP A 204 -7.22 3.99 10.40
N ALA A 205 -7.13 2.88 11.10
CA ALA A 205 -5.89 2.12 11.27
C ALA A 205 -6.14 0.61 11.35
N TYR A 206 -5.60 -0.14 10.40
CA TYR A 206 -5.57 -1.59 10.46
C TYR A 206 -4.47 -2.03 11.42
N SER A 207 -4.86 -2.32 12.65
CA SER A 207 -3.93 -2.66 13.73
C SER A 207 -4.01 -4.13 14.12
N PHE A 208 -2.84 -4.76 14.22
CA PHE A 208 -2.70 -6.19 14.48
C PHE A 208 -1.66 -6.45 15.57
N ILE A 209 -1.88 -7.48 16.37
CA ILE A 209 -0.81 -8.06 17.20
C ILE A 209 0.12 -8.82 16.26
N TYR A 210 1.43 -8.65 16.45
CA TYR A 210 2.42 -9.43 15.72
C TYR A 210 2.12 -10.92 15.80
N SER A 211 2.08 -11.56 14.64
CA SER A 211 1.86 -12.98 14.48
C SER A 211 3.00 -13.55 13.65
N ALA A 212 3.80 -14.41 14.26
CA ALA A 212 4.89 -15.10 13.58
C ALA A 212 4.33 -15.90 12.39
N ARG A 213 4.91 -15.67 11.21
CA ARG A 213 4.57 -16.43 10.00
C ARG A 213 5.71 -17.41 9.72
N PRO A 214 5.45 -18.72 9.63
CA PRO A 214 6.49 -19.70 9.36
C PRO A 214 7.32 -19.32 8.13
N GLY A 215 8.65 -19.37 8.27
CA GLY A 215 9.60 -19.06 7.20
C GLY A 215 9.96 -17.59 7.04
N THR A 216 9.36 -16.66 7.80
CA THR A 216 9.76 -15.25 7.77
C THR A 216 10.91 -14.99 8.77
N PRO A 217 11.86 -14.08 8.49
CA PRO A 217 12.97 -13.80 9.39
C PRO A 217 12.55 -13.46 10.83
N ALA A 218 11.48 -12.67 11.00
CA ALA A 218 10.97 -12.28 12.31
C ALA A 218 10.41 -13.47 13.12
N SER A 219 10.06 -14.58 12.47
CA SER A 219 9.54 -15.77 13.16
C SER A 219 10.61 -16.51 13.97
N TYR A 220 11.90 -16.24 13.69
CA TYR A 220 13.04 -16.81 14.39
C TYR A 220 13.59 -15.89 15.49
N GLU A 221 13.07 -14.67 15.61
CA GLU A 221 13.47 -13.74 16.68
C GLU A 221 12.87 -14.15 18.03
N THR A 222 13.61 -13.94 19.12
CA THR A 222 13.08 -14.17 20.47
C THR A 222 12.05 -13.10 20.83
N ASP A 223 10.82 -13.54 21.06
CA ASP A 223 9.72 -12.65 21.44
C ASP A 223 9.59 -12.54 22.96
N GLY A 224 10.11 -11.44 23.51
CA GLY A 224 10.01 -11.13 24.94
C GLY A 224 8.73 -10.41 25.36
N VAL A 225 7.83 -10.08 24.42
CA VAL A 225 6.65 -9.25 24.72
C VAL A 225 5.49 -10.15 25.12
N LYS A 226 5.09 -10.08 26.40
CA LYS A 226 3.96 -10.85 26.94
C LYS A 226 2.66 -10.58 26.18
N ILE A 227 1.85 -11.62 25.99
CA ILE A 227 0.58 -11.52 25.26
C ILE A 227 -0.38 -10.50 25.87
N GLU A 228 -0.41 -10.38 27.20
CA GLU A 228 -1.24 -9.39 27.90
C GLU A 228 -0.82 -7.97 27.55
N THR A 229 0.49 -7.73 27.40
CA THR A 229 1.03 -6.44 26.96
C THR A 229 0.61 -6.15 25.52
N LYS A 230 0.70 -7.14 24.61
CA LYS A 230 0.28 -6.95 23.20
C LYS A 230 -1.21 -6.61 23.08
N ILE A 231 -2.06 -7.29 23.85
CA ILE A 231 -3.50 -7.01 23.89
C ILE A 231 -3.78 -5.60 24.42
N LYS A 232 -3.11 -5.20 25.51
CA LYS A 232 -3.23 -3.83 26.05
C LYS A 232 -2.79 -2.77 25.04
N ARG A 233 -1.66 -2.98 24.37
CA ARG A 233 -1.14 -2.09 23.31
C ARG A 233 -2.12 -1.96 22.15
N LEU A 234 -2.62 -3.08 21.63
CA LEU A 234 -3.61 -3.09 20.55
C LEU A 234 -4.87 -2.31 20.93
N LYS A 235 -5.39 -2.53 22.15
CA LYS A 235 -6.55 -1.81 22.65
C LYS A 235 -6.29 -0.30 22.73
N LYS A 236 -5.18 0.11 23.35
CA LYS A 236 -4.82 1.54 23.49
C LYS A 236 -4.70 2.24 22.14
N LEU A 237 -4.09 1.58 21.15
CA LEU A 237 -3.96 2.09 19.78
C LEU A 237 -5.34 2.27 19.13
N LYS A 238 -6.20 1.23 19.18
CA LYS A 238 -7.55 1.28 18.60
C LYS A 238 -8.42 2.36 19.24
N ASP A 239 -8.35 2.49 20.57
CA ASP A 239 -9.10 3.50 21.32
C ASP A 239 -8.65 4.92 20.92
N LEU A 240 -7.34 5.14 20.72
CA LEU A 240 -6.80 6.42 20.27
C LEU A 240 -7.28 6.78 18.85
N VAL A 241 -7.14 5.86 17.89
CA VAL A 241 -7.58 6.11 16.50
C VAL A 241 -9.08 6.38 16.47
N LYS A 242 -9.88 5.56 17.16
CA LYS A 242 -11.33 5.76 17.24
C LYS A 242 -11.71 7.12 17.81
N LYS A 243 -10.98 7.61 18.81
CA LYS A 243 -11.20 8.95 19.37
C LYS A 243 -10.94 10.03 18.32
N GLN A 244 -9.82 9.95 17.60
CA GLN A 244 -9.46 10.92 16.56
C GLN A 244 -10.41 10.90 15.36
N SER A 245 -10.89 9.72 14.95
CA SER A 245 -11.83 9.60 13.82
C SER A 245 -13.23 10.16 14.11
N ALA A 246 -13.55 10.39 15.38
CA ALA A 246 -14.82 10.95 15.82
C ALA A 246 -14.79 12.49 15.99
N GLU A 247 -13.60 13.09 15.95
CA GLU A 247 -13.35 14.54 16.02
C GLU A 247 -13.33 15.16 14.61
#